data_AF-A0A1W1I993-F1
#
_entry.id   AF-A0A1W1I993-F1
#
_cell.length_a   1.000
_cell.length_b   1.000
_cell.length_c   1.000
_cell.angle_alpha   90.00
_cell.angle_beta   90.00
_cell.angle_gamma   90.00
#
_symmetry.space_group_name_H-M   'P 1'
#
loop_
_entity.id
_entity.type
_entity.pdbx_description
1 polymer ?
#
loop_
_entity_poly.entity_id
_entity_poly.type
_entity_poly.pdbx_seq_one_letter_code
_entity_poly.pdbx_strand_id
1 'polypeptide(L)'
;MSWLTPHVGAQLVDLGSAMLLLTCFAIVAQRRLSACVDLFALQSFFLAMTAALVAFLTGTRHIYVAAALTVAVKGLVIPHVLRRVIERLNVTRELVMNVNVPASLLICGALVMLAFFITQPIISFGHLLTRNSLAIALAIVLIGFFTMIARQKAVTQLIAFLVMENGLFLGATAATYGMPLIVELGVFFDVLVAALIAGIYTNRLQDAFDSVDTSRLSELKE
;
A
#
# COMPACT_ATOMS: atom_id res chain seq x y z
N MET A 1 11.21 4.35 -33.50
CA MET A 1 11.83 5.42 -32.70
C MET A 1 12.45 4.78 -31.47
N SER A 2 13.78 4.66 -31.45
CA SER A 2 14.57 3.71 -30.66
C SER A 2 15.45 4.41 -29.61
N TRP A 3 14.90 5.36 -28.85
CA TRP A 3 15.69 6.28 -28.01
C TRP A 3 15.71 5.96 -26.51
N LEU A 4 14.99 4.93 -26.04
CA LEU A 4 15.19 4.37 -24.70
C LEU A 4 16.11 3.17 -24.83
N THR A 5 17.41 3.38 -24.62
CA THR A 5 18.32 2.24 -24.41
C THR A 5 17.79 1.43 -23.22
N PRO A 6 17.83 0.09 -23.27
CA PRO A 6 17.29 -0.78 -22.21
C PRO A 6 17.85 -0.45 -20.81
N HIS A 7 19.04 0.16 -20.76
CA HIS A 7 19.67 0.67 -19.53
C HIS A 7 18.91 1.84 -18.88
N VAL A 8 18.40 2.81 -19.67
CA VAL A 8 17.66 3.96 -19.14
C VAL A 8 16.29 3.52 -18.61
N GLY A 9 15.65 2.56 -19.28
CA GLY A 9 14.40 1.95 -18.82
C GLY A 9 14.53 1.30 -17.43
N ALA A 10 15.57 0.49 -17.22
CA ALA A 10 15.83 -0.14 -15.94
C ALA A 10 16.12 0.87 -14.81
N GLN A 11 16.90 1.92 -15.09
CA GLN A 11 17.19 2.97 -14.12
C GLN A 11 15.93 3.72 -13.67
N LEU A 12 15.01 3.98 -14.58
CA LEU A 12 13.74 4.64 -14.26
C LEU A 12 12.80 3.74 -13.43
N VAL A 13 12.78 2.43 -13.71
CA VAL A 13 12.03 1.46 -12.89
C VAL A 13 12.62 1.40 -11.47
N ASP A 14 13.93 1.28 -11.34
CA ASP A 14 14.61 1.27 -10.05
C ASP A 14 14.42 2.58 -9.27
N LEU A 15 14.40 3.72 -9.96
CA LEU A 15 14.09 5.01 -9.34
C LEU A 15 12.67 5.03 -8.76
N GLY A 16 11.68 4.56 -9.51
CA GLY A 16 10.30 4.49 -9.02
C GLY A 16 10.13 3.48 -7.87
N SER A 17 10.83 2.34 -7.92
CA SER A 17 10.92 1.40 -6.80
C SER A 17 11.52 2.05 -5.55
N ALA A 18 12.59 2.84 -5.70
CA ALA A 18 13.17 3.58 -4.59
C ALA A 18 12.20 4.63 -4.01
N MET A 19 11.41 5.31 -4.86
CA MET A 19 10.36 6.24 -4.41
C MET A 19 9.23 5.51 -3.66
N LEU A 20 8.87 4.30 -4.07
CA LEU A 20 7.94 3.44 -3.34
C LEU A 20 8.45 3.07 -1.95
N LEU A 21 9.74 2.73 -1.86
CA LEU A 21 10.36 2.44 -0.57
C LEU A 21 10.41 3.69 0.32
N LEU A 22 10.81 4.83 -0.23
CA LEU A 22 10.86 6.10 0.51
C LEU A 22 9.49 6.49 1.07
N THR A 23 8.44 6.38 0.26
CA THR A 23 7.06 6.62 0.71
C THR A 23 6.60 5.59 1.75
N CYS A 24 7.06 4.34 1.66
CA CYS A 24 6.82 3.32 2.69
C CYS A 24 7.40 3.73 4.05
N PHE A 25 8.66 4.20 4.08
CA PHE A 25 9.27 4.73 5.31
C PHE A 25 8.53 5.97 5.83
N ALA A 26 8.10 6.86 4.93
CA ALA A 26 7.32 8.03 5.29
C ALA A 26 5.99 7.63 5.96
N ILE A 27 5.28 6.62 5.43
CA ILE A 27 4.04 6.07 6.00
C ILE A 27 4.26 5.56 7.43
N VAL A 28 5.37 4.87 7.69
CA VAL A 28 5.74 4.41 9.04
C VAL A 28 6.02 5.58 9.97
N ALA A 29 6.74 6.60 9.48
CA ALA A 29 7.11 7.78 10.27
C ALA A 29 5.91 8.67 10.64
N GLN A 30 4.82 8.62 9.87
CA GLN A 30 3.67 9.48 10.11
C GLN A 30 2.93 9.14 11.41
N ARG A 31 2.48 10.21 12.08
CA ARG A 31 1.63 10.15 13.29
C ARG A 31 0.17 10.48 13.01
N ARG A 32 -0.13 11.09 11.86
CA ARG A 32 -1.48 11.50 11.47
C ARG A 32 -2.05 10.54 10.44
N LEU A 33 -3.26 10.06 10.69
CA LEU A 33 -3.94 9.11 9.80
C LEU A 33 -4.22 9.73 8.41
N SER A 34 -4.62 11.00 8.34
CA SER A 34 -4.84 11.69 7.06
C SER A 34 -3.56 11.75 6.20
N ALA A 35 -2.42 12.10 6.80
CA ALA A 35 -1.14 12.14 6.08
C ALA A 35 -0.68 10.74 5.64
N CYS A 36 -1.02 9.70 6.41
CA CYS A 36 -0.75 8.31 6.05
C CYS A 36 -1.54 7.87 4.81
N VAL A 37 -2.82 8.25 4.71
CA VAL A 37 -3.66 8.01 3.52
C VAL A 37 -3.11 8.73 2.29
N ASP A 38 -2.64 9.96 2.46
CA ASP A 38 -2.11 10.76 1.35
C ASP A 38 -0.79 10.19 0.82
N LEU A 39 0.08 9.74 1.72
CA LEU A 39 1.31 9.05 1.35
C LEU A 39 1.03 7.69 0.71
N PHE A 40 -0.01 6.98 1.15
CA PHE A 40 -0.43 5.74 0.50
C PHE A 40 -0.94 5.99 -0.94
N ALA A 41 -1.73 7.04 -1.15
CA ALA A 41 -2.17 7.44 -2.48
C ALA A 41 -0.97 7.79 -3.38
N LEU A 42 -0.02 8.56 -2.85
CA LEU A 42 1.21 8.91 -3.54
C LEU A 42 2.07 7.67 -3.87
N GLN A 43 2.20 6.74 -2.93
CA GLN A 43 2.90 5.47 -3.15
C GLN A 43 2.22 4.67 -4.27
N SER A 44 0.89 4.57 -4.27
CA SER A 44 0.14 3.86 -5.31
C SER A 44 0.28 4.52 -6.68
N PHE A 45 0.42 5.85 -6.74
CA PHE A 45 0.72 6.57 -7.97
C PHE A 45 2.13 6.23 -8.50
N PHE A 46 3.14 6.20 -7.64
CA PHE A 46 4.48 5.76 -8.05
C PHE A 46 4.49 4.32 -8.56
N LEU A 47 3.69 3.42 -7.96
CA LEU A 47 3.54 2.04 -8.40
C LEU A 47 2.91 1.94 -9.79
N ALA A 48 1.87 2.73 -10.04
CA ALA A 48 1.25 2.76 -11.37
C ALA A 48 2.21 3.32 -12.42
N MET A 49 3.02 4.33 -12.07
CA MET A 49 4.03 4.88 -12.96
C MET A 49 5.13 3.86 -13.28
N THR A 50 5.63 3.12 -12.28
CA THR A 50 6.62 2.05 -12.52
C THR A 50 6.02 0.93 -13.34
N ALA A 51 4.79 0.51 -13.05
CA ALA A 51 4.10 -0.53 -13.82
C ALA A 51 3.86 -0.12 -15.28
N ALA A 52 3.43 1.12 -15.53
CA ALA A 52 3.25 1.65 -16.87
C ALA A 52 4.57 1.73 -17.66
N LEU A 53 5.66 2.09 -16.98
CA LEU A 53 6.99 2.08 -17.57
C LEU A 53 7.46 0.67 -17.93
N VAL A 54 7.24 -0.31 -17.04
CA VAL A 54 7.52 -1.73 -17.34
C VAL A 54 6.68 -2.21 -18.52
N ALA A 55 5.40 -1.83 -18.60
CA ALA A 55 4.51 -2.13 -19.73
C ALA A 55 5.03 -1.55 -21.05
N PHE A 56 5.54 -0.32 -21.02
CA PHE A 56 6.11 0.34 -22.18
C PHE A 56 7.38 -0.37 -22.68
N LEU A 57 8.24 -0.80 -21.75
CA LEU A 57 9.49 -1.48 -22.08
C LEU A 57 9.29 -2.92 -22.56
N THR A 58 8.27 -3.62 -22.05
CA THR A 58 7.97 -5.03 -22.40
C THR A 58 6.97 -5.18 -23.54
N GLY A 59 6.27 -4.11 -23.92
CA GLY A 59 5.27 -4.11 -25.00
C GLY A 59 3.96 -4.84 -24.66
N THR A 60 3.76 -5.24 -23.40
CA THR A 60 2.60 -6.00 -22.96
C THR A 60 1.42 -5.08 -22.60
N ARG A 61 0.36 -5.12 -23.42
CA ARG A 61 -0.82 -4.26 -23.24
C ARG A 61 -1.58 -4.49 -21.93
N HIS A 62 -1.53 -5.70 -21.38
CA HIS A 62 -2.25 -6.06 -20.15
C HIS A 62 -1.78 -5.27 -18.92
N ILE A 63 -0.51 -4.87 -18.86
CA ILE A 63 0.04 -4.13 -17.72
C ILE A 63 -0.49 -2.69 -17.67
N TYR A 64 -0.85 -2.08 -18.82
CA TYR A 64 -1.47 -0.75 -18.83
C TYR A 64 -2.84 -0.73 -18.15
N VAL A 65 -3.63 -1.79 -18.35
CA VAL A 65 -4.93 -1.93 -17.68
C VAL A 65 -4.72 -2.04 -16.18
N ALA A 66 -3.72 -2.82 -15.76
CA ALA A 66 -3.33 -2.96 -14.37
C ALA A 66 -2.94 -1.60 -13.74
N ALA A 67 -2.05 -0.84 -14.40
CA ALA A 67 -1.61 0.46 -13.93
C ALA A 67 -2.77 1.47 -13.83
N ALA A 68 -3.64 1.52 -14.84
CA ALA A 68 -4.82 2.39 -14.81
C ALA A 68 -5.78 2.03 -13.67
N LEU A 69 -5.99 0.73 -13.44
CA LEU A 69 -6.85 0.24 -12.37
C LEU A 69 -6.24 0.52 -10.98
N THR A 70 -4.93 0.38 -10.82
CA THR A 70 -4.21 0.77 -9.60
C THR A 70 -4.43 2.25 -9.29
N VAL A 71 -4.33 3.14 -10.27
CA VAL A 71 -4.61 4.58 -10.05
C VAL A 71 -6.07 4.81 -9.68
N ALA A 72 -7.00 4.20 -10.42
CA ALA A 72 -8.43 4.39 -10.18
C ALA A 72 -8.84 3.90 -8.79
N VAL A 73 -8.46 2.68 -8.42
CA VAL A 73 -8.88 2.04 -7.18
C VAL A 73 -8.04 2.54 -6.00
N LYS A 74 -6.72 2.35 -6.05
CA LYS A 74 -5.82 2.67 -4.92
C LYS A 74 -5.45 4.14 -4.84
N GLY A 75 -5.39 4.84 -5.97
CA GLY A 75 -5.05 6.27 -6.01
C GLY A 75 -6.22 7.20 -5.72
N LEU A 76 -7.46 6.80 -6.03
CA LEU A 76 -8.64 7.66 -5.90
C LEU A 76 -9.71 7.07 -4.98
N VAL A 77 -10.23 5.86 -5.28
CA VAL A 77 -11.37 5.28 -4.56
C VAL A 77 -11.02 5.00 -3.10
N ILE A 78 -9.97 4.24 -2.84
CA ILE A 78 -9.57 3.84 -1.49
C ILE A 78 -9.25 5.07 -0.62
N PRO A 79 -8.41 6.04 -1.05
CA PRO A 79 -8.12 7.24 -0.25
C PRO A 79 -9.37 8.06 0.04
N HIS A 80 -10.29 8.18 -0.92
CA HIS A 80 -11.55 8.91 -0.74
C HIS A 80 -12.46 8.24 0.29
N VAL A 81 -12.59 6.91 0.23
CA VAL A 81 -13.36 6.14 1.20
C VAL A 81 -12.73 6.25 2.59
N LEU A 82 -11.40 6.07 2.70
CA LEU A 82 -10.72 6.20 3.99
C LEU A 82 -10.86 7.61 4.58
N ARG A 83 -10.72 8.67 3.78
CA ARG A 83 -10.90 10.05 4.25
C ARG A 83 -12.29 10.27 4.83
N ARG A 84 -13.35 9.78 4.17
CA ARG A 84 -14.72 9.84 4.71
C ARG A 84 -14.88 9.08 6.02
N VAL A 85 -14.27 7.89 6.11
CA VAL A 85 -14.28 7.07 7.34
C VAL A 85 -13.58 7.81 8.48
N ILE A 86 -12.45 8.47 8.21
CA ILE A 86 -11.70 9.25 9.20
C ILE A 86 -12.51 10.46 9.69
N GLU A 87 -13.14 11.19 8.77
CA GLU A 87 -13.94 12.39 9.09
C GLU A 87 -15.18 12.05 9.92
N ARG A 88 -15.86 10.94 9.63
CA ARG A 88 -17.11 10.58 10.31
C ARG A 88 -16.93 9.88 11.65
N LEU A 89 -15.84 9.14 11.84
CA LEU A 89 -15.71 8.27 13.02
C LEU A 89 -15.07 8.97 14.24
N ASN A 90 -14.70 10.25 14.14
CA ASN A 90 -13.99 10.99 15.20
C ASN A 90 -12.82 10.19 15.82
N VAL A 91 -12.26 9.25 15.04
CA VAL A 91 -11.20 8.36 15.48
C VAL A 91 -10.05 9.27 15.83
N THR A 92 -9.51 9.14 17.05
CA THR A 92 -8.33 9.88 17.51
C THR A 92 -7.36 9.94 16.34
N ARG A 93 -7.13 11.14 15.82
CA ARG A 93 -6.43 11.38 14.54
C ARG A 93 -4.96 10.91 14.59
N GLU A 94 -4.52 10.59 15.79
CA GLU A 94 -3.25 10.00 16.13
C GLU A 94 -3.22 8.49 15.84
N LEU A 95 -2.16 8.13 15.14
CA LEU A 95 -1.80 6.77 14.87
C LEU A 95 -1.10 6.19 16.10
N VAL A 96 -1.80 5.33 16.83
CA VAL A 96 -1.21 4.59 17.95
C VAL A 96 -0.44 3.39 17.38
N MET A 97 0.88 3.41 17.52
CA MET A 97 1.74 2.25 17.29
C MET A 97 2.13 1.64 18.62
N ASN A 98 2.22 0.32 18.65
CA ASN A 98 2.73 -0.42 19.81
C ASN A 98 4.24 -0.21 20.02
N VAL A 99 4.94 0.28 19.00
CA VAL A 99 6.38 0.53 18.97
C VAL A 99 6.62 2.01 18.67
N ASN A 100 7.62 2.61 19.33
CA ASN A 100 7.99 4.01 19.10
C ASN A 100 8.49 4.22 17.66
N VAL A 101 8.13 5.36 17.05
CA VAL A 101 8.49 5.69 15.66
C VAL A 101 9.98 5.49 15.34
N PRO A 102 10.95 5.96 16.16
CA PRO A 102 12.37 5.74 15.85
C PRO A 102 12.77 4.26 15.85
N ALA A 103 12.24 3.47 16.78
CA ALA A 103 12.49 2.03 16.85
C ALA A 103 11.86 1.31 15.65
N SER A 104 10.65 1.69 15.25
CA SER A 104 10.01 1.18 14.04
C SER A 104 10.83 1.46 12.79
N LEU A 105 11.41 2.65 12.65
CA LEU A 105 12.27 3.01 11.51
C LEU A 105 13.57 2.19 11.48
N LEU A 106 14.17 1.92 12.65
CA LEU A 106 15.34 1.03 12.75
C LEU A 106 14.99 -0.40 12.35
N ILE A 107 13.84 -0.91 12.79
CA ILE A 107 13.33 -2.22 12.37
C ILE A 107 13.11 -2.25 10.85
N CYS A 108 12.49 -1.22 10.28
CA CYS A 108 12.32 -1.12 8.83
C CYS A 108 13.68 -1.13 8.10
N GLY A 109 14.68 -0.42 8.60
CA GLY A 109 16.05 -0.47 8.05
C GLY A 109 16.66 -1.88 8.09
N ALA A 110 16.50 -2.59 9.20
CA ALA A 110 16.93 -3.98 9.33
C ALA A 110 16.16 -4.92 8.38
N LEU A 111 14.86 -4.72 8.21
CA LEU A 111 14.03 -5.49 7.27
C LEU A 111 14.44 -5.24 5.82
N VAL A 112 14.83 -4.02 5.45
CA VAL A 112 15.40 -3.73 4.13
C VAL A 112 16.70 -4.51 3.93
N MET A 113 17.63 -4.45 4.88
CA MET A 113 18.88 -5.21 4.80
C MET A 113 18.60 -6.72 4.65
N LEU A 114 17.65 -7.25 5.43
CA LEU A 114 17.22 -8.64 5.35
C LEU A 114 16.62 -8.99 3.99
N ALA A 115 15.76 -8.14 3.44
CA ALA A 115 15.15 -8.35 2.13
C ALA A 115 16.22 -8.47 1.03
N PHE A 116 17.20 -7.56 1.02
CA PHE A 116 18.33 -7.60 0.09
C PHE A 116 19.19 -8.85 0.28
N PHE A 117 19.44 -9.25 1.53
CA PHE A 117 20.18 -10.49 1.83
C PHE A 117 19.46 -11.74 1.30
N ILE A 118 18.14 -11.82 1.49
CA ILE A 118 17.31 -12.95 1.02
C ILE A 118 17.24 -13.00 -0.51
N THR A 119 17.20 -11.85 -1.17
CA THR A 119 17.06 -11.81 -2.63
C THR A 119 18.37 -12.04 -3.38
N GLN A 120 19.54 -11.82 -2.76
CA GLN A 120 20.87 -12.02 -3.37
C GLN A 120 21.04 -13.32 -4.20
N PRO A 121 20.62 -14.52 -3.71
CA PRO A 121 20.78 -15.77 -4.46
C PRO A 121 19.82 -15.91 -5.64
N ILE A 122 18.68 -15.22 -5.61
CA ILE A 122 17.66 -15.25 -6.69
C ILE A 122 18.10 -14.32 -7.83
N ILE A 123 18.71 -13.22 -7.42
CA ILE A 123 19.26 -12.11 -8.17
C ILE A 123 20.44 -12.53 -9.08
N SER A 124 21.09 -13.69 -8.85
CA SER A 124 22.13 -14.25 -9.74
C SER A 124 21.59 -15.01 -10.95
N PHE A 125 20.31 -15.41 -10.96
CA PHE A 125 19.69 -16.20 -12.05
C PHE A 125 18.78 -15.37 -12.98
N GLY A 126 18.45 -14.13 -12.62
CA GLY A 126 17.48 -13.28 -13.34
C GLY A 126 18.10 -12.29 -14.33
N HIS A 127 17.33 -11.92 -15.36
CA HIS A 127 17.68 -10.86 -16.30
C HIS A 127 17.98 -9.51 -15.60
N LEU A 128 19.01 -8.81 -16.07
CA LEU A 128 19.58 -7.60 -15.44
C LEU A 128 18.63 -6.40 -15.24
N LEU A 129 17.41 -6.41 -15.77
CA LEU A 129 16.54 -5.22 -15.86
C LEU A 129 15.77 -4.89 -14.57
N THR A 130 15.52 -5.85 -13.66
CA THR A 130 14.62 -5.65 -12.49
C THR A 130 15.19 -6.18 -11.17
N ARG A 131 16.50 -6.44 -11.13
CA ARG A 131 17.23 -7.06 -10.01
C ARG A 131 17.02 -6.31 -8.69
N ASN A 132 17.13 -4.98 -8.71
CA ASN A 132 17.01 -4.13 -7.52
C ASN A 132 15.55 -3.97 -7.09
N SER A 133 14.65 -3.87 -8.07
CA SER A 133 13.21 -3.74 -7.84
C SER A 133 12.60 -4.95 -7.10
N LEU A 134 13.11 -6.17 -7.31
CA LEU A 134 12.66 -7.35 -6.56
C LEU A 134 13.02 -7.29 -5.07
N ALA A 135 14.26 -6.87 -4.74
CA ALA A 135 14.70 -6.71 -3.36
C ALA A 135 13.89 -5.61 -2.65
N ILE A 136 13.62 -4.50 -3.36
CA ILE A 136 12.80 -3.40 -2.86
C ILE A 136 11.36 -3.85 -2.64
N ALA A 137 10.77 -4.61 -3.57
CA ALA A 137 9.44 -5.18 -3.42
C ALA A 137 9.32 -6.04 -2.15
N LEU A 138 10.26 -6.95 -1.93
CA LEU A 138 10.30 -7.77 -0.73
C LEU A 138 10.43 -6.92 0.55
N ALA A 139 11.26 -5.86 0.51
CA ALA A 139 11.38 -4.94 1.63
C ALA A 139 10.06 -4.24 1.96
N ILE A 140 9.32 -3.76 0.94
CA ILE A 140 8.01 -3.12 1.11
C ILE A 140 7.00 -4.12 1.70
N VAL A 141 7.01 -5.38 1.26
CA VAL A 141 6.15 -6.44 1.81
C VAL A 141 6.46 -6.65 3.31
N LEU A 142 7.73 -6.81 3.68
CA LEU A 142 8.12 -7.00 5.07
C LEU A 142 7.80 -5.78 5.94
N ILE A 143 8.02 -4.56 5.44
CA ILE A 143 7.68 -3.33 6.16
C ILE A 143 6.16 -3.19 6.32
N GLY A 144 5.39 -3.46 5.27
CA GLY A 144 3.92 -3.44 5.33
C GLY A 144 3.39 -4.44 6.36
N PHE A 145 3.96 -5.65 6.39
CA PHE A 145 3.61 -6.69 7.36
C PHE A 145 3.96 -6.29 8.80
N PHE A 146 5.18 -5.80 9.03
CA PHE A 146 5.56 -5.26 10.33
C PHE A 146 4.64 -4.12 10.78
N THR A 147 4.33 -3.19 9.86
CA THR A 147 3.46 -2.05 10.16
C THR A 147 2.04 -2.50 10.48
N MET A 148 1.54 -3.54 9.81
CA MET A 148 0.24 -4.13 10.10
C MET A 148 0.20 -4.70 11.53
N ILE A 149 1.24 -5.39 11.97
CA ILE A 149 1.35 -5.92 13.34
C ILE A 149 1.50 -4.78 14.37
N ALA A 150 2.29 -3.75 14.04
CA ALA A 150 2.60 -2.67 14.98
C ALA A 150 1.43 -1.69 15.22
N ARG A 151 0.43 -1.66 14.35
CA ARG A 151 -0.71 -0.74 14.41
C ARG A 151 -1.90 -1.38 15.14
N GLN A 152 -2.54 -0.62 16.03
CA GLN A 152 -3.63 -1.13 16.87
C GLN A 152 -5.03 -0.98 16.25
N LYS A 153 -5.23 -0.03 15.31
CA LYS A 153 -6.55 0.27 14.74
C LYS A 153 -6.74 -0.51 13.43
N ALA A 154 -7.91 -1.12 13.24
CA ALA A 154 -8.24 -1.87 12.01
C ALA A 154 -8.00 -1.04 10.73
N VAL A 155 -8.42 0.23 10.70
CA VAL A 155 -8.19 1.13 9.54
C VAL A 155 -6.70 1.28 9.21
N THR A 156 -5.85 1.42 10.23
CA THR A 156 -4.39 1.54 10.03
C THR A 156 -3.73 0.23 9.62
N GLN A 157 -4.28 -0.90 10.06
CA GLN A 157 -3.84 -2.22 9.63
C GLN A 157 -4.20 -2.46 8.16
N LEU A 158 -5.39 -2.01 7.73
CA LEU A 158 -5.80 -2.07 6.31
C LEU A 158 -4.90 -1.21 5.41
N ILE A 159 -4.51 -0.01 5.84
CA ILE A 159 -3.53 0.80 5.09
C ILE A 159 -2.20 0.05 4.98
N ALA A 160 -1.69 -0.51 6.09
CA ALA A 160 -0.44 -1.26 6.09
C ALA A 160 -0.52 -2.52 5.20
N PHE A 161 -1.68 -3.17 5.16
CA PHE A 161 -1.96 -4.27 4.24
C PHE A 161 -1.92 -3.82 2.77
N LEU A 162 -2.56 -2.70 2.43
CA LEU A 162 -2.50 -2.15 1.07
C LEU A 162 -1.08 -1.75 0.65
N VAL A 163 -0.27 -1.24 1.58
CA VAL A 163 1.17 -0.97 1.35
C VAL A 163 1.93 -2.27 1.07
N MET A 164 1.67 -3.33 1.84
CA MET A 164 2.26 -4.65 1.62
C MET A 164 1.90 -5.19 0.22
N GLU A 165 0.63 -5.06 -0.16
CA GLU A 165 0.14 -5.48 -1.45
C GLU A 165 0.78 -4.70 -2.62
N ASN A 166 1.04 -3.40 -2.44
CA ASN A 166 1.82 -2.61 -3.40
C ASN A 166 3.23 -3.18 -3.60
N GLY A 167 3.86 -3.69 -2.53
CA GLY A 167 5.11 -4.42 -2.61
C GLY A 167 4.99 -5.73 -3.40
N LEU A 168 3.92 -6.51 -3.18
CA LEU A 168 3.66 -7.74 -3.95
C LEU A 168 3.48 -7.45 -5.45
N PHE A 169 2.73 -6.40 -5.79
CA PHE A 169 2.52 -5.99 -7.17
C PHE A 169 3.82 -5.52 -7.85
N LEU A 170 4.66 -4.77 -7.13
CA LEU A 170 6.00 -4.42 -7.60
C LEU A 170 6.86 -5.67 -7.83
N GLY A 171 6.84 -6.61 -6.90
CA GLY A 171 7.61 -7.86 -7.01
C GLY A 171 7.14 -8.72 -8.18
N ALA A 172 5.84 -8.80 -8.39
CA ALA A 172 5.23 -9.50 -9.51
C ALA A 172 5.61 -8.90 -10.86
N THR A 173 5.50 -7.57 -11.00
CA THR A 173 5.91 -6.86 -12.22
C THR A 173 7.41 -7.01 -12.47
N ALA A 174 8.24 -7.00 -11.42
CA ALA A 174 9.69 -7.20 -11.51
C ALA A 174 10.09 -8.65 -11.86
N ALA A 175 9.43 -9.67 -11.28
CA ALA A 175 9.81 -11.08 -11.43
C ALA A 175 9.19 -11.76 -12.65
N THR A 176 7.97 -11.37 -13.02
CA THR A 176 7.17 -12.09 -14.04
C THR A 176 6.86 -11.24 -15.27
N TYR A 177 7.43 -10.04 -15.37
CA TYR A 177 7.11 -9.05 -16.40
C TYR A 177 5.59 -8.81 -16.52
N GLY A 178 4.91 -8.75 -15.37
CA GLY A 178 3.49 -8.44 -15.27
C GLY A 178 2.58 -9.55 -15.82
N MET A 179 2.79 -10.80 -15.40
CA MET A 179 1.86 -11.88 -15.72
C MET A 179 0.41 -11.49 -15.35
N PRO A 180 -0.59 -11.76 -16.23
CA PRO A 180 -1.98 -11.34 -16.03
C PRO A 180 -2.59 -11.79 -14.70
N LEU A 181 -2.25 -13.00 -14.26
CA LEU A 181 -2.86 -13.62 -13.09
C LEU A 181 -2.57 -12.87 -11.78
N ILE A 182 -1.39 -12.27 -11.64
CA ILE A 182 -1.05 -11.53 -10.42
C ILE A 182 -1.77 -10.18 -10.36
N VAL A 183 -2.00 -9.56 -11.54
CA VAL A 183 -2.81 -8.34 -11.64
C VAL A 183 -4.23 -8.63 -11.16
N GLU A 184 -4.85 -9.66 -11.71
CA GLU A 184 -6.24 -10.04 -11.37
C GLU A 184 -6.40 -10.35 -9.87
N LEU A 185 -5.40 -11.00 -9.28
CA LEU A 185 -5.39 -11.35 -7.86
C LEU A 185 -5.24 -10.09 -6.96
N GLY A 186 -4.49 -9.09 -7.41
CA GLY A 186 -4.43 -7.77 -6.76
C GLY A 186 -5.78 -7.03 -6.79
N VAL A 187 -6.48 -7.05 -7.94
CA VAL A 187 -7.84 -6.46 -8.03
C VAL A 187 -8.79 -7.13 -7.06
N PHE A 188 -8.70 -8.45 -6.92
CA PHE A 188 -9.53 -9.19 -5.97
C PHE A 188 -9.25 -8.76 -4.51
N PHE A 189 -7.98 -8.61 -4.15
CA PHE A 189 -7.59 -8.09 -2.84
C PHE A 189 -8.06 -6.65 -2.61
N ASP A 190 -7.98 -5.79 -3.62
CA ASP A 190 -8.50 -4.42 -3.55
C ASP A 190 -10.00 -4.37 -3.25
N VAL A 191 -10.79 -5.21 -3.92
CA VAL A 191 -12.24 -5.32 -3.69
C VAL A 191 -12.53 -5.84 -2.28
N LEU A 192 -11.77 -6.83 -1.82
CA LEU A 192 -11.90 -7.34 -0.45
C LEU A 192 -11.62 -6.24 0.58
N VAL A 193 -10.55 -5.45 0.40
CA VAL A 193 -10.22 -4.34 1.31
C VAL A 193 -11.31 -3.26 1.24
N ALA A 194 -11.79 -2.89 0.06
CA ALA A 194 -12.90 -1.95 -0.07
C ALA A 194 -14.16 -2.43 0.67
N ALA A 195 -14.49 -3.73 0.57
CA ALA A 195 -15.60 -4.34 1.29
C ALA A 195 -15.39 -4.32 2.81
N LEU A 196 -14.17 -4.63 3.29
CA LEU A 196 -13.83 -4.54 4.71
C LEU A 196 -13.96 -3.11 5.24
N ILE A 197 -13.51 -2.11 4.47
CA ILE A 197 -13.66 -0.70 4.85
C ILE A 197 -15.15 -0.31 4.92
N ALA A 198 -15.95 -0.76 3.95
CA ALA A 198 -17.40 -0.54 3.96
C ALA A 198 -18.10 -1.25 5.15
N GLY A 199 -17.66 -2.46 5.51
CA GLY A 199 -18.14 -3.19 6.68
C GLY A 199 -17.79 -2.48 7.99
N ILE A 200 -16.56 -2.00 8.14
CA ILE A 200 -16.15 -1.17 9.28
C ILE A 200 -17.00 0.09 9.37
N TYR A 201 -17.23 0.75 8.23
CA TYR A 201 -18.08 1.94 8.17
C TYR A 201 -19.51 1.65 8.64
N THR A 202 -20.10 0.54 8.18
CA THR A 202 -21.49 0.18 8.49
C THR A 202 -21.68 -0.24 9.95
N ASN A 203 -20.80 -1.11 10.48
CA ASN A 203 -20.88 -1.57 11.87
C ASN A 203 -20.67 -0.43 12.87
N ARG A 204 -19.76 0.51 12.56
CA ARG A 204 -19.53 1.68 13.43
C ARG A 204 -20.62 2.74 13.32
N LEU A 205 -21.36 2.77 12.20
CA LEU A 205 -22.55 3.60 12.07
C LEU A 205 -23.68 3.06 12.96
N GLN A 206 -23.85 1.74 13.05
CA GLN A 206 -24.78 1.12 14.00
C GLN A 206 -24.40 1.43 15.45
N ASP A 207 -23.12 1.30 15.86
CA ASP A 207 -22.69 1.67 17.22
C ASP A 207 -23.00 3.15 17.55
N ALA A 208 -22.87 4.06 16.57
CA ALA A 208 -23.15 5.48 16.75
C ALA A 208 -24.66 5.79 16.78
N PHE A 209 -25.48 5.09 15.99
CA PHE A 209 -26.94 5.23 16.01
C PHE A 209 -27.60 4.56 17.21
N ASP A 210 -27.12 3.40 17.67
CA ASP A 210 -27.61 2.73 18.90
C ASP A 210 -27.30 3.56 20.15
N SER A 211 -26.26 4.41 20.13
CA SER A 211 -25.99 5.38 21.21
C SER A 211 -26.93 6.60 21.22
N VAL A 212 -27.68 6.79 20.13
CA VAL A 212 -28.69 7.85 19.95
C VAL A 212 -30.10 7.24 20.02
N ASP A 213 -30.24 5.98 20.45
CA ASP A 213 -31.57 5.43 20.71
C ASP A 213 -32.09 5.92 22.07
N THR A 214 -33.19 6.66 21.97
CA THR A 214 -33.76 7.57 22.97
C THR A 214 -34.46 6.89 24.17
N SER A 215 -34.06 5.69 24.58
CA SER A 215 -34.69 5.00 25.72
C SER A 215 -34.35 5.59 27.10
N ARG A 216 -33.51 6.63 27.17
CA ARG A 216 -33.15 7.36 28.41
C ARG A 216 -33.90 8.68 28.64
N LEU A 217 -35.02 8.90 27.97
CA LEU A 217 -35.91 10.06 28.21
C LEU A 217 -37.20 9.70 28.97
N SER A 218 -37.23 8.56 29.66
CA SER A 218 -38.39 8.10 30.47
C SER A 218 -38.29 8.43 31.97
N GLU A 219 -37.19 8.98 32.47
CA GLU A 219 -36.99 9.21 33.92
C GLU A 219 -37.23 10.65 34.39
N LEU A 220 -37.75 11.53 33.53
CA LEU A 220 -38.13 12.91 33.92
C LEU A 220 -39.64 13.17 33.81
N LYS A 221 -40.43 12.12 34.05
CA LYS A 221 -41.85 12.27 34.32
C LYS A 221 -42.31 11.17 35.26
N GLU A 222 -41.84 11.24 36.52
CA GLU A 222 -42.64 11.23 37.76
C GLU A 222 -41.81 11.81 38.90
#